data_AF-A0A5S3QVA5-F1
#
_entry.id   AF-A0A5S3QVA5-F1
#
_cell.length_a   1.000
_cell.length_b   1.000
_cell.length_c   1.000
_cell.angle_alpha   90.00
_cell.angle_beta   90.00
_cell.angle_gamma   90.00
#
_symmetry.space_group_name_H-M   'P 1'
#
loop_
_entity.id
_entity.type
_entity.pdbx_description
1 polymer ?
#
loop_
_entity_poly.entity_id
_entity_poly.type
_entity_poly.pdbx_seq_one_letter_code
_entity_poly.pdbx_strand_id
1 'polypeptide(L)'
;MMTDFKELLFRAGFMNFGKLNRKQVCEFLLVKERTLERWISQNKPCPRAVRMLEMRIDGRVSNHPEWREFRICRDGYLWTPRGLRYEPNYINKIDFLQKSTHYHEAQTIALQAEIDHLKDLVGSREKLKEMGRDLIEISDRFRFKDAMLRFEQKKDKSA
;
A
#
# COMPACT_ATOMS: atom_id res chain seq x y z
N MET A 1 29.61 20.88 20.94
CA MET A 1 30.46 21.08 19.74
C MET A 1 29.77 22.12 18.87
N MET A 2 30.40 23.25 18.57
CA MET A 2 29.85 24.22 17.61
C MET A 2 29.86 23.58 16.22
N THR A 3 28.70 23.16 15.75
CA THR A 3 28.50 22.69 14.37
C THR A 3 28.81 23.84 13.42
N ASP A 4 29.72 23.62 12.46
CA ASP A 4 30.04 24.61 11.43
C ASP A 4 28.77 24.96 10.62
N PHE A 5 28.53 26.25 10.39
CA PHE A 5 27.33 26.70 9.68
C PHE A 5 27.29 26.16 8.25
N LYS A 6 28.45 25.97 7.61
CA LYS A 6 28.53 25.33 6.28
C LYS A 6 28.09 23.87 6.33
N GLU A 7 28.47 23.13 7.38
CA GLU A 7 28.04 21.75 7.59
C GLU A 7 26.52 21.67 7.80
N LEU A 8 25.93 22.62 8.54
CA LEU A 8 24.47 22.70 8.68
C LEU A 8 23.78 22.96 7.34
N LEU A 9 24.32 23.83 6.49
CA LEU A 9 23.78 24.10 5.16
C LEU A 9 23.91 22.88 4.24
N PHE A 10 25.01 22.14 4.33
CA PHE A 10 25.22 20.89 3.60
C PHE A 10 24.20 19.83 4.02
N ARG A 11 24.11 19.55 5.33
CA ARG A 11 23.16 18.57 5.88
C ARG A 11 21.71 18.93 5.64
N ALA A 12 21.37 20.21 5.59
CA ALA A 12 20.03 20.69 5.25
C ALA A 12 19.70 20.59 3.74
N GLY A 13 20.64 20.13 2.91
CA GLY A 13 20.46 19.87 1.49
C GLY A 13 20.53 21.12 0.61
N PHE A 14 21.17 22.19 1.07
CA PHE A 14 21.31 23.42 0.28
C PHE A 14 22.58 23.49 -0.57
N MET A 15 23.44 22.47 -0.47
CA MET A 15 24.69 22.39 -1.22
C MET A 15 24.67 21.22 -2.19
N ASN A 16 24.88 21.51 -3.47
CA ASN A 16 25.05 20.50 -4.53
C ASN A 16 26.44 20.63 -5.13
N PHE A 17 27.23 19.55 -5.14
CA PHE A 17 28.60 19.52 -5.70
C PHE A 17 29.49 20.67 -5.20
N GLY A 18 29.40 21.01 -3.91
CA GLY A 18 30.16 22.11 -3.29
C GLY A 18 29.63 23.52 -3.59
N LYS A 19 28.59 23.67 -4.42
CA LYS A 19 27.94 24.96 -4.68
C LYS A 19 26.71 25.13 -3.80
N LEU A 20 26.66 26.26 -3.10
CA LEU A 20 25.53 26.64 -2.26
C LEU A 20 24.42 27.28 -3.10
N ASN A 21 23.19 26.76 -2.99
CA ASN A 21 22.01 27.41 -3.56
C ASN A 21 21.57 28.60 -2.70
N ARG A 22 22.23 29.74 -2.88
CA ARG A 22 22.03 30.94 -2.06
C ARG A 22 20.61 31.46 -2.08
N LYS A 23 19.91 31.39 -3.22
CA LYS A 23 18.53 31.85 -3.35
C LYS A 23 17.59 31.05 -2.46
N GLN A 24 17.66 29.72 -2.54
CA GLN A 24 16.84 28.83 -1.71
C GLN A 24 17.13 28.99 -0.21
N VAL A 25 18.40 29.18 0.16
CA VAL A 25 18.78 29.40 1.57
C VAL A 25 18.22 30.73 2.08
N CYS A 26 18.34 31.81 1.30
CA CYS A 26 17.82 33.12 1.66
C CYS A 26 16.30 33.11 1.82
N GLU A 27 15.59 32.45 0.89
CA GLU A 27 14.14 32.25 0.97
C GLU A 27 13.75 31.43 2.20
N PHE A 28 14.44 30.32 2.46
CA PHE A 28 14.14 29.45 3.60
C PHE A 28 14.40 30.13 4.96
N LEU A 29 15.54 30.82 5.10
CA LEU A 29 15.93 31.48 6.35
C LEU A 29 15.28 32.85 6.55
N LEU A 30 14.59 33.36 5.52
CA LEU A 30 13.99 34.69 5.46
C LEU A 30 15.03 35.80 5.71
N VAL A 31 16.15 35.74 4.98
CA VAL A 31 17.28 36.69 5.10
C VAL A 31 17.75 37.19 3.75
N LYS A 32 18.43 38.33 3.73
CA LYS A 32 19.10 38.86 2.54
C LYS A 32 20.46 38.19 2.32
N GLU A 33 20.91 38.13 1.06
CA GLU A 33 22.17 37.48 0.69
C GLU A 33 23.39 38.02 1.45
N ARG A 34 23.48 39.34 1.65
CA ARG A 34 24.54 39.97 2.47
C ARG A 34 24.61 39.41 3.90
N THR A 35 23.45 39.09 4.48
CA THR A 35 23.40 38.51 5.84
C THR A 35 23.87 37.07 5.84
N LEU A 36 23.45 36.30 4.83
CA LEU A 36 23.91 34.92 4.63
C LEU A 36 25.43 34.86 4.45
N GLU A 37 25.99 35.72 3.60
CA GLU A 37 27.43 35.79 3.35
C GLU A 37 28.23 36.16 4.61
N ARG A 38 27.74 37.14 5.39
CA ARG A 38 28.32 37.48 6.70
C ARG A 38 28.30 36.30 7.66
N TRP A 39 27.23 35.52 7.69
CA TRP A 39 27.13 34.35 8.57
C TRP A 39 28.06 33.22 8.14
N ILE A 40 28.22 33.01 6.83
CA ILE A 40 29.15 32.01 6.29
C ILE A 40 30.60 32.39 6.57
N SER A 41 30.96 33.67 6.46
CA SER A 41 32.34 34.12 6.69
C SER A 41 32.73 34.16 8.16
N GLN A 42 31.81 34.60 9.03
CA GLN A 42 32.06 34.74 10.47
C GLN A 42 31.68 33.48 11.28
N ASN A 43 31.12 32.47 10.63
CA ASN A 43 30.54 31.28 11.27
C ASN A 43 29.64 31.62 12.47
N LYS A 44 28.85 32.69 12.34
CA LYS A 44 28.04 33.25 13.43
C LYS A 44 26.58 33.47 12.98
N PRO A 45 25.86 32.39 12.61
CA PRO A 45 24.44 32.47 12.30
C PRO A 45 23.64 32.88 13.55
N CYS A 46 22.46 33.47 13.35
CA CYS A 46 21.58 33.71 14.48
C CYS A 46 20.98 32.38 15.01
N PRO A 47 20.63 32.28 16.30
CA PRO A 47 20.05 31.06 16.86
C PRO A 47 18.79 30.58 16.15
N ARG A 48 17.97 31.52 15.62
CA ARG A 48 16.78 31.19 14.82
C ARG A 48 17.15 30.42 13.55
N ALA A 49 18.19 30.86 12.83
CA ALA A 49 18.61 30.23 11.59
C ALA A 49 19.15 28.82 11.82
N VAL A 50 19.94 28.62 12.88
CA VAL A 50 20.42 27.29 13.29
C VAL A 50 19.23 26.37 13.56
N ARG A 51 18.27 26.82 14.38
CA ARG A 51 17.08 26.02 14.70
C ARG A 51 16.25 25.67 13.46
N MET A 52 16.09 26.59 12.50
CA MET A 52 15.37 26.29 11.25
C MET A 52 16.10 25.24 10.40
N LEU A 53 17.43 25.30 10.33
CA LEU A 53 18.24 24.29 9.62
C LEU A 53 18.15 22.93 10.32
N GLU A 54 18.26 22.89 11.64
CA GLU A 54 18.08 21.66 12.43
C GLU A 54 16.68 21.07 12.23
N MET A 55 15.62 21.88 12.27
CA MET A 55 14.26 21.41 12.00
C MET A 55 14.10 20.83 10.59
N ARG A 56 14.83 21.38 9.60
CA ARG A 56 14.85 20.84 8.23
C ARG A 56 15.64 19.54 8.15
N ILE A 57 16.80 19.46 8.79
CA ILE A 57 17.64 18.24 8.85
C ILE A 57 16.88 17.10 9.52
N ASP A 58 16.21 17.39 10.62
CA ASP A 58 15.39 16.43 11.37
C ASP A 58 14.08 16.07 10.64
N GLY A 59 13.77 16.70 9.50
CA GLY A 59 12.51 16.48 8.78
C GLY A 59 11.25 16.95 9.52
N ARG A 60 11.39 17.79 10.57
CA ARG A 60 10.28 18.31 11.38
C ARG A 60 9.38 19.29 10.62
N VAL A 61 9.84 19.80 9.48
CA VAL A 61 9.09 20.69 8.59
C VAL A 61 9.13 20.11 7.19
N SER A 62 7.96 19.69 6.70
CA SER A 62 7.83 19.24 5.31
C SER A 62 8.05 20.42 4.36
N ASN A 63 9.02 20.29 3.45
CA ASN A 63 9.26 21.25 2.38
C ASN A 63 8.69 20.78 1.03
N HIS A 64 7.93 19.68 1.04
CA HIS A 64 7.33 19.13 -0.17
C HIS A 64 6.17 20.04 -0.64
N PRO A 65 6.02 20.30 -1.96
CA PRO A 65 4.98 21.19 -2.47
C PRO A 65 3.56 20.84 -2.02
N GLU A 66 3.25 19.56 -1.86
CA GLU A 66 1.93 19.08 -1.41
C GLU A 66 1.61 19.49 0.04
N TRP A 67 2.63 19.76 0.85
CA TRP A 67 2.47 20.16 2.25
C TRP A 67 2.38 21.68 2.42
N ARG A 68 2.44 22.47 1.33
CA ARG A 68 2.50 23.93 1.37
C ARG A 68 1.36 24.59 2.15
N GLU A 69 0.16 24.03 2.02
CA GLU A 69 -1.05 24.55 2.65
C GLU A 69 -1.36 23.88 4.00
N PHE A 70 -0.59 22.87 4.38
CA PHE A 70 -0.67 22.24 5.69
C PHE A 70 0.13 23.04 6.71
N ARG A 71 -0.42 23.22 7.90
CA ARG A 71 0.22 24.00 8.97
C ARG A 71 0.06 23.33 10.31
N ILE A 72 1.16 23.19 11.04
CA ILE A 72 1.13 22.75 12.43
C ILE A 72 1.00 23.99 13.31
N CYS A 73 -0.07 24.05 14.11
CA CYS A 73 -0.30 25.15 15.04
C CYS A 73 0.62 25.06 16.26
N ARG A 74 0.70 26.16 17.02
CA ARG A 74 1.46 26.23 18.28
C ARG A 74 1.07 25.11 19.26
N ASP A 75 -0.20 24.74 19.28
CA ASP A 75 -0.75 23.73 20.18
C ASP A 75 -0.56 22.29 19.66
N GLY A 76 0.18 22.10 18.56
CA GLY A 76 0.53 20.78 18.02
C GLY A 76 -0.50 20.14 17.10
N TYR A 77 -1.56 20.87 16.72
CA TYR A 77 -2.56 20.38 15.77
C TYR A 77 -2.10 20.54 14.32
N LEU A 78 -2.37 19.54 13.48
CA LEU A 78 -2.23 19.64 12.03
C LEU A 78 -3.50 20.24 11.43
N TRP A 79 -3.37 21.38 10.75
CA TRP A 79 -4.44 21.98 9.96
C TRP A 79 -4.26 21.65 8.49
N THR A 80 -5.36 21.23 7.86
CA THR A 80 -5.41 20.96 6.43
C THR A 80 -5.85 22.19 5.64
N PRO A 81 -5.63 22.19 4.32
CA PRO A 81 -6.03 23.30 3.45
C PRO A 81 -7.54 23.55 3.45
N ARG A 82 -8.32 22.49 3.72
CA ARG A 82 -9.79 22.52 3.80
C ARG A 82 -10.31 23.03 5.16
N GLY A 83 -9.41 23.45 6.06
CA GLY A 83 -9.79 23.94 7.39
C GLY A 83 -10.12 22.84 8.40
N LEU A 84 -9.74 21.59 8.14
CA LEU A 84 -9.88 20.52 9.13
C LEU A 84 -8.68 20.52 10.07
N ARG A 85 -8.93 20.18 11.33
CA ARG A 85 -7.92 20.11 12.39
C ARG A 85 -7.77 18.67 12.86
N TYR A 86 -6.54 18.17 12.89
CA TYR A 86 -6.21 16.83 13.36
C TYR A 86 -5.27 16.88 14.55
N GLU A 87 -5.62 16.13 15.58
CA GLU A 87 -4.76 15.89 16.74
C GLU A 87 -3.75 14.78 16.44
N PRO A 88 -2.58 14.77 17.09
CA PRO A 88 -1.59 13.70 16.91
C PRO A 88 -2.18 12.29 17.12
N ASN A 89 -3.02 12.13 18.16
CA ASN A 89 -3.70 10.86 18.44
C ASN A 89 -4.67 10.45 17.32
N TYR A 90 -5.29 11.41 16.65
CA TYR A 90 -6.18 11.14 15.53
C TYR A 90 -5.40 10.63 14.32
N ILE A 91 -4.25 11.23 14.02
CA ILE A 91 -3.37 10.79 12.93
C ILE A 91 -2.89 9.35 13.16
N ASN A 92 -2.49 9.01 14.39
CA ASN A 92 -2.11 7.62 14.74
C ASN A 92 -3.27 6.63 14.55
N LYS A 93 -4.50 7.04 14.87
CA LYS A 93 -5.70 6.20 14.63
C LYS A 93 -5.94 5.97 13.14
N ILE A 94 -5.69 6.96 12.28
CA ILE A 94 -5.84 6.79 10.82
C ILE A 94 -4.88 5.72 10.31
N ASP A 95 -3.60 5.76 10.71
CA ASP A 95 -2.60 4.75 10.32
C ASP A 95 -3.03 3.33 10.74
N PHE A 96 -3.53 3.20 11.98
CA PHE A 96 -4.08 1.93 12.46
C PHE A 96 -5.28 1.46 11.63
N LEU A 97 -6.23 2.36 11.34
CA LEU A 97 -7.41 2.04 10.54
C LEU A 97 -7.02 1.61 9.13
N GLN A 98 -6.09 2.29 8.47
CA GLN A 98 -5.60 1.91 7.14
C GLN A 98 -5.02 0.50 7.13
N LYS A 99 -4.19 0.16 8.13
CA LYS A 99 -3.64 -1.20 8.29
C LYS A 99 -4.74 -2.24 8.50
N SER A 100 -5.74 -1.93 9.32
CA SER A 100 -6.89 -2.81 9.55
C SER A 100 -7.71 -3.02 8.28
N THR A 101 -7.95 -1.96 7.50
CA THR A 101 -8.66 -2.04 6.21
C THR A 101 -7.93 -2.94 5.24
N HIS A 102 -6.62 -2.78 5.07
CA HIS A 102 -5.83 -3.63 4.19
C HIS A 102 -5.84 -5.11 4.63
N TYR A 103 -5.82 -5.38 5.93
CA TYR A 103 -5.98 -6.74 6.44
C TYR A 103 -7.34 -7.34 6.06
N HIS A 104 -8.42 -6.59 6.25
CA HIS A 104 -9.77 -7.05 5.89
C HIS A 104 -9.95 -7.23 4.38
N GLU A 105 -9.36 -6.35 3.55
CA GLU A 105 -9.34 -6.50 2.09
C GLU A 105 -8.65 -7.80 1.68
N ALA A 106 -7.47 -8.08 2.24
CA ALA A 106 -6.75 -9.33 1.98
C ALA A 106 -7.56 -10.57 2.39
N GLN A 107 -8.21 -10.52 3.56
CA GLN A 107 -9.06 -11.61 4.02
C GLN A 107 -10.28 -11.83 3.11
N THR A 108 -10.88 -10.74 2.62
CA THR A 108 -12.02 -10.80 1.69
C THR A 108 -11.61 -11.45 0.37
N ILE A 109 -10.43 -11.12 -0.15
CA ILE A 109 -9.88 -11.74 -1.37
C ILE A 109 -9.66 -13.25 -1.16
N ALA A 110 -9.09 -13.65 -0.01
CA ALA A 110 -8.86 -15.05 0.31
C ALA A 110 -10.17 -15.85 0.39
N LEU A 111 -11.18 -15.30 1.08
CA LEU A 111 -12.50 -15.92 1.18
C LEU A 111 -13.19 -16.02 -0.18
N GLN A 112 -13.04 -15.01 -1.04
CA GLN A 112 -13.59 -15.05 -2.39
C GLN A 112 -12.96 -16.18 -3.23
N ALA A 113 -11.64 -16.36 -3.14
CA ALA A 113 -10.95 -17.47 -3.81
C ALA A 113 -11.42 -18.84 -3.30
N GLU A 114 -11.67 -18.99 -2.00
CA GLU A 114 -12.20 -20.22 -1.42
C GLU A 114 -13.63 -20.51 -1.91
N ILE A 115 -14.49 -19.48 -1.97
CA ILE A 115 -15.85 -19.60 -2.53
C ILE A 115 -15.79 -20.07 -3.98
N ASP A 116 -14.91 -19.51 -4.80
CA ASP A 116 -14.82 -19.87 -6.21
C ASP A 116 -14.27 -21.29 -6.39
N HIS A 117 -13.31 -21.71 -5.57
CA HIS A 117 -12.88 -23.11 -5.53
C HIS A 117 -14.01 -24.08 -5.16
N LEU A 118 -14.83 -23.73 -4.16
CA LEU A 118 -15.97 -24.55 -3.76
C LEU A 118 -17.02 -24.66 -4.88
N LYS A 119 -17.25 -23.58 -5.64
CA LYS A 119 -18.14 -23.62 -6.82
C LYS A 119 -17.63 -24.58 -7.88
N ASP A 120 -16.32 -24.59 -8.13
CA ASP A 120 -15.71 -25.52 -9.10
C ASP A 120 -15.87 -26.98 -8.66
N LEU A 121 -15.71 -27.27 -7.36
CA LEU A 121 -15.92 -28.60 -6.80
C LEU A 121 -17.39 -29.05 -6.93
N VAL A 122 -18.34 -28.16 -6.64
CA VAL A 122 -19.77 -28.45 -6.83
C VAL A 122 -20.09 -28.72 -8.30
N GLY A 123 -19.54 -27.93 -9.23
CA GLY A 123 -19.69 -28.17 -10.67
C GLY A 123 -19.09 -29.52 -11.09
N SER A 124 -17.93 -29.89 -10.55
CA SER A 124 -17.30 -31.18 -10.81
C SER A 124 -18.13 -32.35 -10.28
N ARG A 125 -18.75 -32.20 -9.11
CA ARG A 125 -19.66 -33.19 -8.54
C ARG A 125 -20.88 -33.42 -9.42
N GLU A 126 -21.50 -32.37 -9.96
CA GLU A 126 -22.66 -32.53 -10.85
C GLU A 126 -22.28 -33.27 -12.15
N LYS A 127 -21.09 -32.99 -12.71
CA LYS A 127 -20.55 -33.76 -13.84
C LYS A 127 -20.33 -35.24 -13.50
N LEU A 128 -19.79 -35.55 -12.32
CA LEU A 128 -19.64 -36.94 -11.86
C LEU A 128 -20.99 -37.65 -11.72
N LYS A 129 -22.03 -36.95 -11.27
CA LYS A 129 -23.38 -37.49 -11.17
C LYS A 129 -24.00 -37.76 -12.55
N GLU A 130 -23.73 -36.92 -13.54
CA GLU A 130 -24.11 -37.15 -14.94
C GLU A 130 -23.42 -38.38 -15.51
N MET A 131 -22.08 -38.46 -15.43
CA MET A 131 -21.32 -39.64 -15.86
C MET A 131 -21.78 -40.92 -15.16
N GLY A 132 -22.11 -40.85 -13.87
CA GLY A 132 -22.65 -41.99 -13.12
C GLY A 132 -24.00 -42.47 -13.67
N ARG A 133 -24.87 -41.56 -14.11
CA ARG A 133 -26.14 -41.92 -14.76
C ARG A 133 -25.90 -42.59 -16.11
N ASP A 134 -24.99 -42.06 -16.91
CA ASP A 134 -24.65 -42.62 -18.23
C ASP A 134 -24.09 -44.04 -18.10
N LEU A 135 -23.23 -44.29 -17.10
CA LEU A 135 -22.67 -45.62 -16.84
C LEU A 135 -23.74 -46.64 -16.43
N ILE A 136 -24.74 -46.23 -15.64
CA ILE A 136 -25.87 -47.10 -15.28
C ILE A 136 -26.66 -47.47 -16.54
N GLU A 137 -26.96 -46.49 -17.40
CA GLU A 137 -27.70 -46.73 -18.63
C GLU A 137 -26.94 -47.70 -19.57
N ILE A 138 -25.63 -47.50 -19.73
CA ILE A 138 -24.77 -48.39 -20.51
C ILE A 138 -24.78 -49.82 -19.93
N SER A 139 -24.63 -49.96 -18.61
CA SER A 139 -24.68 -51.24 -17.92
C SER A 139 -26.01 -51.96 -18.16
N ASP A 140 -27.13 -51.25 -18.07
CA ASP A 140 -28.46 -51.84 -18.30
C ASP A 140 -28.64 -52.32 -19.75
N ARG A 141 -28.12 -51.56 -20.74
CA ARG A 141 -28.09 -52.00 -22.15
C ARG A 141 -27.25 -53.27 -22.34
N PHE A 142 -26.09 -53.37 -21.70
CA PHE A 142 -25.26 -54.57 -21.78
C PHE A 142 -25.94 -55.79 -21.14
N ARG A 143 -26.54 -55.62 -19.96
CA ARG A 143 -27.32 -56.68 -19.29
C ARG A 143 -28.47 -57.17 -20.17
N PHE A 144 -29.19 -56.25 -20.82
CA PHE A 144 -30.26 -56.60 -21.75
C PHE A 144 -29.74 -57.39 -22.96
N LYS A 145 -28.63 -56.95 -23.56
CA LYS A 145 -27.99 -57.64 -24.70
C LYS A 145 -27.57 -59.07 -24.32
N ASP A 146 -26.96 -59.25 -23.16
CA ASP A 146 -26.56 -60.58 -22.66
C ASP A 146 -27.78 -61.48 -22.41
N ALA A 147 -28.88 -60.91 -21.88
CA ALA A 147 -30.12 -61.65 -21.71
C ALA A 147 -30.73 -62.08 -23.05
N MET A 148 -30.72 -61.22 -24.07
CA MET A 148 -31.19 -61.57 -25.42
C MET A 148 -30.33 -62.66 -26.08
N LEU A 149 -29.00 -62.55 -26.00
CA LEU A 149 -28.09 -63.56 -26.54
C LEU A 149 -28.33 -64.93 -25.90
N ARG A 150 -28.56 -64.99 -24.58
CA ARG A 150 -28.91 -66.22 -23.87
C ARG A 150 -30.27 -66.79 -24.30
N PHE A 151 -31.23 -65.93 -24.65
CA PHE A 151 -32.54 -66.35 -25.13
C PHE A 151 -32.47 -66.91 -26.55
N GLU A 152 -31.74 -66.27 -27.46
CA GLU A 152 -31.52 -66.77 -28.83
C GLU A 152 -30.81 -68.13 -28.83
N GLN A 153 -29.76 -68.29 -28.02
CA GLN A 153 -29.06 -69.58 -27.87
C GLN A 153 -29.95 -70.71 -27.31
N LYS A 154 -30.98 -70.39 -26.51
CA LYS A 154 -31.95 -71.38 -26.03
C LYS A 154 -32.97 -71.75 -27.12
N LYS A 155 -33.32 -70.81 -27.98
CA LYS A 155 -34.25 -71.03 -29.09
C LYS A 155 -33.64 -71.95 -30.15
N ASP A 156 -32.36 -71.75 -30.49
CA ASP A 156 -31.63 -72.58 -31.46
C ASP A 156 -31.34 -74.01 -30.98
N LYS A 157 -31.36 -74.26 -29.65
CA LYS A 157 -31.20 -75.61 -29.07
C LYS A 157 -32.52 -76.38 -28.96
N SER A 158 -33.65 -75.75 -29.27
CA SER A 158 -35.00 -76.33 -29.15
C SER A 158 -35.66 -76.60 -30.52
N ALA A 159 -34.90 -76.45 -31.61
CA ALA A 159 -35.25 -76.81 -32.97
C ALA A 159 -34.38 -77.98 -33.44
#